data_AF-A0A2N2W0U6-F1
#
_entry.id   AF-A0A2N2W0U6-F1
#
_cell.length_a   1.000
_cell.length_b   1.000
_cell.length_c   1.000
_cell.angle_alpha   90.00
_cell.angle_beta   90.00
_cell.angle_gamma   90.00
#
_symmetry.space_group_name_H-M   'P 1'
#
loop_
_entity.id
_entity.type
_entity.pdbx_description
1 polymer ?
#
loop_
_entity_poly.entity_id
_entity_poly.type
_entity_poly.pdbx_seq_one_letter_code
_entity_poly.pdbx_strand_id
1 'polypeptide(L)'
;ERKEKDKEFIDADNSPLDPKYRKSFSGLNYFKVDPYWRINARIETNEKPDTIKMKTTTERLPLYIVYGKAYFTVNGNSCELTIYRNVGLMSKPGYEDYLFVPFRDKTSGDKSYGGGRYVDARIMEGDHVIIDFNKAYNPYCVYSKKYSCPVPPSENYLEVEVTAGEKDFAH
;
A
#
# COMPACT_ATOMS: atom_id res chain seq x y z
N GLU A 1 -1.44 14.62 -7.78
CA GLU A 1 -1.12 13.21 -7.44
C GLU A 1 -1.56 12.25 -8.55
N ARG A 2 -2.84 11.84 -8.66
CA ARG A 2 -3.28 10.84 -9.68
C ARG A 2 -2.82 11.15 -11.11
N LYS A 3 -3.05 12.38 -11.60
CA LYS A 3 -2.60 12.82 -12.93
C LYS A 3 -1.08 12.79 -13.13
N GLU A 4 -0.30 13.02 -12.08
CA GLU A 4 1.16 12.96 -12.17
C GLU A 4 1.63 11.51 -12.23
N LYS A 5 1.01 10.62 -11.44
CA LYS A 5 1.26 9.17 -11.53
C LYS A 5 0.93 8.62 -12.91
N ASP A 6 -0.19 9.05 -13.52
CA ASP A 6 -0.52 8.63 -14.89
C ASP A 6 0.55 9.07 -15.91
N LYS A 7 1.13 10.27 -15.75
CA LYS A 7 2.25 10.73 -16.60
C LYS A 7 3.50 9.87 -16.41
N GLU A 8 3.86 9.53 -15.17
CA GLU A 8 4.99 8.63 -14.88
C GLU A 8 4.78 7.24 -15.52
N PHE A 9 3.54 6.77 -15.58
CA PHE A 9 3.21 5.49 -16.19
C PHE A 9 3.31 5.53 -17.73
N ILE A 10 3.16 6.70 -18.34
CA ILE A 10 3.33 6.92 -19.78
C ILE A 10 4.81 7.13 -20.14
N ASP A 11 5.61 7.70 -19.24
CA ASP A 11 7.04 7.98 -19.46
C ASP A 11 7.84 6.70 -19.74
N ALA A 12 8.38 6.58 -20.96
CA ALA A 12 9.01 5.36 -21.44
C ALA A 12 10.24 4.95 -20.62
N ASP A 13 10.95 5.92 -20.04
CA ASP A 13 12.22 5.68 -19.36
C ASP A 13 12.01 5.12 -17.94
N ASN A 14 10.94 5.53 -17.27
CA ASN A 14 10.69 5.22 -15.85
C ASN A 14 9.43 4.38 -15.61
N SER A 15 8.62 4.13 -16.65
CA SER A 15 7.32 3.50 -16.51
C SER A 15 7.37 2.09 -15.91
N PRO A 16 6.55 1.80 -14.89
CA PRO A 16 6.39 0.46 -14.35
C PRO A 16 5.55 -0.46 -15.24
N LEU A 17 4.91 0.07 -16.29
CA LEU A 17 4.14 -0.73 -17.24
C LEU A 17 5.06 -1.63 -18.06
N ASP A 18 4.59 -2.84 -18.32
CA ASP A 18 5.13 -3.64 -19.41
C ASP A 18 4.98 -2.87 -20.74
N PRO A 19 6.03 -2.81 -21.59
CA PRO A 19 5.99 -2.04 -22.84
C PRO A 19 4.77 -2.34 -23.73
N LYS A 20 4.22 -3.56 -23.68
CA LYS A 20 3.05 -3.95 -24.46
C LYS A 20 1.76 -3.19 -24.06
N TYR A 21 1.65 -2.74 -22.82
CA TYR A 21 0.47 -2.01 -22.32
C TYR A 21 0.59 -0.49 -22.50
N ARG A 22 1.79 0.03 -22.74
CA ARG A 22 2.04 1.48 -22.75
C ARG A 22 1.28 2.22 -23.85
N LYS A 23 1.16 1.62 -25.04
CA LYS A 23 0.50 2.25 -26.20
C LYS A 23 -1.01 2.43 -26.00
N SER A 24 -1.65 1.57 -25.21
CA SER A 24 -3.08 1.59 -24.94
C SER A 24 -3.42 2.14 -23.55
N PHE A 25 -2.41 2.60 -22.79
CA PHE A 25 -2.61 3.10 -21.44
C PHE A 25 -3.25 4.49 -21.47
N SER A 26 -4.43 4.61 -20.88
CA SER A 26 -5.19 5.87 -20.79
C SER A 26 -5.28 6.44 -19.36
N GLY A 27 -4.53 5.86 -18.42
CA GLY A 27 -4.56 6.20 -17.00
C GLY A 27 -5.01 5.03 -16.11
N LEU A 28 -4.69 5.13 -14.83
CA LEU A 28 -5.11 4.16 -13.82
C LEU A 28 -6.58 4.37 -13.41
N ASN A 29 -7.23 3.28 -13.02
CA ASN A 29 -8.59 3.31 -12.51
C ASN A 29 -8.61 3.54 -11.00
N TYR A 30 -9.50 4.42 -10.55
CA TYR A 30 -9.63 4.77 -9.13
C TYR A 30 -11.07 4.73 -8.65
N PHE A 31 -11.24 4.50 -7.35
CA PHE A 31 -12.46 4.89 -6.65
C PHE A 31 -12.56 6.43 -6.54
N LYS A 32 -13.78 6.93 -6.37
CA LYS A 32 -14.00 8.36 -6.08
C LYS A 32 -13.32 8.69 -4.74
N VAL A 33 -12.70 9.88 -4.67
CA VAL A 33 -12.12 10.36 -3.41
C VAL A 33 -13.24 10.59 -2.41
N ASP A 34 -13.03 10.11 -1.19
CA ASP A 34 -13.96 10.26 -0.09
C ASP A 34 -13.16 10.52 1.21
N PRO A 35 -13.38 11.67 1.88
CA PRO A 35 -12.72 12.02 3.14
C PRO A 35 -12.92 10.99 4.25
N TYR A 36 -13.98 10.19 4.21
CA TYR A 36 -14.22 9.10 5.14
C TYR A 36 -13.05 8.10 5.19
N TRP A 37 -12.37 7.91 4.07
CA TRP A 37 -11.25 6.98 3.93
C TRP A 37 -9.88 7.55 4.33
N ARG A 38 -9.86 8.77 4.87
CA ARG A 38 -8.68 9.32 5.56
C ARG A 38 -8.78 9.05 7.06
N ILE A 39 -8.31 7.89 7.46
CA ILE A 39 -8.46 7.36 8.81
C ILE A 39 -7.38 7.93 9.72
N ASN A 40 -7.79 8.43 10.88
CA ASN A 40 -6.90 8.68 12.01
C ASN A 40 -6.95 7.46 12.94
N ALA A 41 -5.94 6.60 12.85
CA ALA A 41 -5.88 5.35 13.61
C ALA A 41 -5.01 5.53 14.85
N ARG A 42 -5.43 4.96 15.98
CA ARG A 42 -4.57 4.84 17.16
C ARG A 42 -3.50 3.80 16.87
N ILE A 43 -2.25 4.06 17.17
CA ILE A 43 -1.15 3.13 16.94
C ILE A 43 -0.50 2.69 18.26
N GLU A 44 -0.26 1.39 18.39
CA GLU A 44 0.61 0.83 19.42
C GLU A 44 1.93 0.44 18.76
N THR A 45 2.98 1.21 19.02
CA THR A 45 4.30 0.93 18.50
C THR A 45 4.99 -0.18 19.29
N ASN A 46 5.76 -1.01 18.60
CA ASN A 46 6.53 -2.06 19.25
C ASN A 46 7.77 -1.46 19.93
N GLU A 47 7.84 -1.53 21.27
CA GLU A 47 8.99 -1.04 22.05
C GLU A 47 10.30 -1.78 21.69
N LYS A 48 10.19 -3.04 21.29
CA LYS A 48 11.28 -3.88 20.80
C LYS A 48 10.88 -4.45 19.43
N PRO A 49 11.06 -3.67 18.36
CA PRO A 49 10.43 -4.01 17.10
C PRO A 49 11.20 -5.13 16.40
N ASP A 50 10.49 -6.21 16.06
CA ASP A 50 11.07 -7.34 15.35
C ASP A 50 11.46 -6.94 13.92
N THR A 51 12.59 -7.48 13.45
CA THR A 51 12.96 -7.42 12.04
C THR A 51 12.56 -8.73 11.36
N ILE A 52 11.74 -8.63 10.33
CA ILE A 52 11.22 -9.76 9.57
C ILE A 52 11.72 -9.75 8.13
N LYS A 53 11.75 -10.94 7.53
CA LYS A 53 11.95 -11.15 6.09
C LYS A 53 10.58 -11.13 5.41
N MET A 54 10.21 -10.01 4.79
CA MET A 54 8.92 -9.85 4.13
C MET A 54 8.87 -10.73 2.87
N LYS A 55 7.86 -11.60 2.76
CA LYS A 55 7.64 -12.40 1.54
C LYS A 55 7.28 -11.49 0.37
N THR A 56 7.77 -11.82 -0.82
CA THR A 56 7.44 -11.11 -2.06
C THR A 56 6.89 -12.08 -3.10
N THR A 57 6.49 -11.55 -4.26
CA THR A 57 6.10 -12.34 -5.44
C THR A 57 7.26 -13.12 -6.07
N THR A 58 8.49 -12.95 -5.59
CA THR A 58 9.69 -13.69 -6.03
C THR A 58 10.44 -14.24 -4.80
N GLU A 59 11.64 -14.80 -5.00
CA GLU A 59 12.49 -15.29 -3.90
C GLU A 59 13.11 -14.17 -3.04
N ARG A 60 12.95 -12.90 -3.44
CA ARG A 60 13.51 -11.77 -2.69
C ARG A 60 12.81 -11.63 -1.33
N LEU A 61 13.61 -11.45 -0.29
CA LEU A 61 13.15 -11.30 1.10
C LEU A 61 13.70 -10.01 1.73
N PRO A 62 13.19 -8.82 1.34
CA PRO A 62 13.61 -7.56 1.95
C PRO A 62 13.32 -7.55 3.46
N LEU A 63 14.20 -6.89 4.21
CA LEU A 63 14.06 -6.74 5.65
C LEU A 63 13.12 -5.58 5.97
N TYR A 64 12.15 -5.85 6.84
CA TYR A 64 11.22 -4.88 7.38
C TYR A 64 11.20 -4.95 8.89
N ILE A 65 11.07 -3.80 9.54
CA ILE A 65 10.81 -3.69 10.96
C ILE A 65 9.30 -3.63 11.17
N VAL A 66 8.76 -4.43 12.08
CA VAL A 66 7.37 -4.33 12.53
C VAL A 66 7.25 -3.11 13.44
N TYR A 67 6.72 -2.01 12.90
CA TYR A 67 6.68 -0.72 13.60
C TYR A 67 5.62 -0.72 14.70
N GLY A 68 4.45 -1.29 14.42
CA GLY A 68 3.35 -1.34 15.38
C GLY A 68 2.06 -1.80 14.73
N LYS A 69 0.98 -1.78 15.52
CA LYS A 69 -0.39 -2.05 15.06
C LYS A 69 -1.24 -0.79 15.13
N ALA A 70 -1.88 -0.45 14.02
CA ALA A 70 -2.85 0.62 13.93
C ALA A 70 -4.26 0.05 14.11
N TYR A 71 -5.06 0.70 14.94
CA TYR A 71 -6.43 0.33 15.29
C TYR A 71 -7.38 1.45 14.95
N PHE A 72 -8.49 1.11 14.30
CA PHE A 72 -9.51 2.05 13.86
C PHE A 72 -10.86 1.37 13.67
N THR A 73 -11.89 2.14 13.34
CA THR A 73 -13.23 1.62 13.10
C THR A 73 -13.75 2.07 11.74
N VAL A 74 -14.32 1.13 10.99
CA VAL A 74 -14.99 1.38 9.71
C VAL A 74 -16.39 0.82 9.77
N ASN A 75 -17.40 1.66 9.58
CA ASN A 75 -18.82 1.31 9.66
C ASN A 75 -19.19 0.50 10.91
N GLY A 76 -18.62 0.87 12.07
CA GLY A 76 -18.83 0.18 13.35
C GLY A 76 -18.00 -1.11 13.54
N ASN A 77 -17.22 -1.54 12.53
CA ASN A 77 -16.35 -2.71 12.64
C ASN A 77 -14.95 -2.29 13.10
N SER A 78 -14.48 -2.92 14.18
CA SER A 78 -13.08 -2.79 14.61
C SER A 78 -12.15 -3.36 13.55
N CYS A 79 -11.16 -2.58 13.16
CA CYS A 79 -10.16 -2.91 12.15
C CYS A 79 -8.76 -2.74 12.74
N GLU A 80 -7.84 -3.61 12.34
CA GLU A 80 -6.43 -3.49 12.67
C GLU A 80 -5.54 -3.71 11.44
N LEU A 81 -4.40 -3.02 11.40
CA LEU A 81 -3.35 -3.21 10.41
C LEU A 81 -1.98 -3.14 11.07
N THR A 82 -1.13 -4.12 10.77
CA THR A 82 0.28 -4.06 11.11
C THR A 82 1.01 -3.11 10.15
N ILE A 83 1.82 -2.22 10.70
CA ILE A 83 2.59 -1.23 9.97
C ILE A 83 4.07 -1.61 9.99
N TYR A 84 4.75 -1.42 8.86
CA TYR A 84 6.14 -1.81 8.70
C TYR A 84 7.05 -0.65 8.27
N ARG A 85 8.34 -0.76 8.55
CA ARG A 85 9.38 0.12 8.00
C ARG A 85 10.36 -0.70 7.17
N ASN A 86 10.64 -0.26 5.94
CA ASN A 86 11.64 -0.92 5.11
C ASN A 86 13.05 -0.52 5.58
N VAL A 87 13.86 -1.48 6.02
CA VAL A 87 15.20 -1.21 6.57
C VAL A 87 16.09 -0.45 5.57
N GLY A 88 15.97 -0.74 4.27
CA GLY A 88 16.76 -0.09 3.24
C GLY A 88 16.26 1.30 2.83
N LEU A 89 15.05 1.70 3.21
CA LEU A 89 14.53 3.06 2.99
C LEU A 89 14.80 3.98 4.18
N MET A 90 14.95 3.45 5.38
CA MET A 90 15.13 4.25 6.60
C MET A 90 16.36 5.16 6.59
N SER A 91 17.39 4.81 5.81
CA SER A 91 18.60 5.62 5.65
C SER A 91 18.58 6.54 4.43
N LYS A 92 17.50 6.53 3.64
CA LYS A 92 17.38 7.39 2.46
C LYS A 92 16.78 8.75 2.84
N PRO A 93 17.37 9.86 2.37
CA PRO A 93 16.81 11.19 2.56
C PRO A 93 15.33 11.26 2.13
N GLY A 94 14.45 11.70 3.03
CA GLY A 94 13.02 11.85 2.81
C GLY A 94 12.18 10.59 3.06
N TYR A 95 12.79 9.51 3.59
CA TYR A 95 12.13 8.25 3.94
C TYR A 95 12.35 7.82 5.39
N GLU A 96 12.97 8.67 6.21
CA GLU A 96 13.29 8.42 7.61
C GLU A 96 12.02 8.09 8.42
N ASP A 97 10.93 8.79 8.13
CA ASP A 97 9.61 8.64 8.76
C ASP A 97 8.64 7.77 7.95
N TYR A 98 9.09 7.13 6.87
CA TYR A 98 8.20 6.39 5.97
C TYR A 98 7.70 5.08 6.57
N LEU A 99 6.38 4.89 6.50
CA LEU A 99 5.67 3.71 6.96
C LEU A 99 4.98 3.02 5.78
N PHE A 100 5.13 1.70 5.71
CA PHE A 100 4.56 0.85 4.68
C PHE A 100 3.43 0.00 5.27
N VAL A 101 2.24 0.11 4.68
CA VAL A 101 1.04 -0.61 5.15
C VAL A 101 0.47 -1.44 4.00
N PRO A 102 0.93 -2.68 3.82
CA PRO A 102 0.33 -3.59 2.85
C PRO A 102 -0.94 -4.19 3.41
N PHE A 103 -2.01 -4.25 2.63
CA PHE A 103 -3.28 -4.79 3.10
C PHE A 103 -4.08 -5.47 2.00
N ARG A 104 -5.02 -6.31 2.43
CA ARG A 104 -6.12 -6.84 1.63
C ARG A 104 -7.43 -6.48 2.32
N ASP A 105 -8.50 -6.48 1.55
CA ASP A 105 -9.85 -6.16 2.04
C ASP A 105 -10.91 -6.85 1.17
N LYS A 106 -12.19 -6.72 1.51
CA LYS A 106 -13.28 -7.39 0.77
C LYS A 106 -13.41 -6.98 -0.70
N THR A 107 -12.80 -5.88 -1.12
CA THR A 107 -12.75 -5.49 -2.54
C THR A 107 -11.66 -6.23 -3.35
N SER A 108 -10.71 -6.89 -2.66
CA SER A 108 -9.56 -7.57 -3.28
C SER A 108 -10.00 -8.79 -4.10
N GLY A 109 -9.80 -8.73 -5.42
CA GLY A 109 -10.17 -9.79 -6.37
C GLY A 109 -11.53 -9.61 -7.02
N ASP A 110 -12.25 -8.54 -6.65
CA ASP A 110 -13.53 -8.15 -7.26
C ASP A 110 -13.43 -6.74 -7.84
N LYS A 111 -13.26 -5.72 -6.98
CA LYS A 111 -13.21 -4.30 -7.39
C LYS A 111 -11.78 -3.72 -7.38
N SER A 112 -10.86 -4.35 -6.65
CA SER A 112 -9.43 -4.00 -6.59
C SER A 112 -8.54 -5.21 -6.87
N TYR A 113 -7.24 -4.98 -7.04
CA TYR A 113 -6.28 -6.04 -7.32
C TYR A 113 -6.30 -7.15 -6.25
N GLY A 114 -6.39 -8.41 -6.68
CA GLY A 114 -6.56 -9.57 -5.80
C GLY A 114 -5.38 -9.85 -4.86
N GLY A 115 -4.17 -9.48 -5.27
CA GLY A 115 -2.96 -9.63 -4.44
C GLY A 115 -2.87 -8.59 -3.30
N GLY A 116 -3.80 -7.64 -3.24
CA GLY A 116 -3.83 -6.58 -2.25
C GLY A 116 -3.15 -5.28 -2.69
N ARG A 117 -3.29 -4.26 -1.86
CA ARG A 117 -2.86 -2.90 -2.14
C ARG A 117 -1.94 -2.40 -1.04
N TYR A 118 -1.25 -1.32 -1.31
CA TYR A 118 -0.39 -0.66 -0.35
C TYR A 118 -0.93 0.74 -0.06
N VAL A 119 -0.72 1.20 1.17
CA VAL A 119 -0.86 2.60 1.52
C VAL A 119 0.37 3.01 2.31
N ASP A 120 0.86 4.20 2.01
CA ASP A 120 2.00 4.78 2.70
C ASP A 120 1.51 5.74 3.76
N ALA A 121 2.17 5.69 4.91
CA ALA A 121 1.95 6.62 6.01
C ALA A 121 3.28 7.22 6.43
N ARG A 122 3.22 8.15 7.38
CA ARG A 122 4.41 8.78 7.97
C ARG A 122 4.34 8.68 9.49
N ILE A 123 5.49 8.51 10.12
CA ILE A 123 5.61 8.64 11.58
C ILE A 123 5.18 10.07 11.93
N MET A 124 4.34 10.18 12.95
CA MET A 124 3.89 11.45 13.51
C MET A 124 4.08 11.43 15.02
N GLU A 125 4.06 12.60 15.64
CA GLU A 125 4.09 12.71 17.09
C GLU A 125 2.79 12.18 17.70
N GLY A 126 2.91 11.53 18.86
CA GLY A 126 1.78 10.96 19.59
C GLY A 126 1.53 9.48 19.32
N ASP A 127 0.32 9.03 19.65
CA ASP A 127 -0.14 7.65 19.61
C ASP A 127 -1.10 7.40 18.43
N HIS A 128 -0.96 8.16 17.35
CA HIS A 128 -1.82 8.08 16.18
C HIS A 128 -1.01 8.00 14.88
N VAL A 129 -1.66 7.53 13.81
CA VAL A 129 -1.14 7.52 12.45
C VAL A 129 -2.27 7.80 11.46
N ILE A 130 -2.00 8.62 10.44
CA ILE A 130 -2.95 8.85 9.36
C ILE A 130 -2.76 7.79 8.28
N ILE A 131 -3.80 7.01 8.03
CA ILE A 131 -3.88 6.05 6.93
C ILE A 131 -4.89 6.58 5.91
N ASP A 132 -4.41 7.12 4.79
CA ASP A 132 -5.26 7.66 3.74
C ASP A 132 -5.48 6.63 2.63
N PHE A 133 -6.55 5.84 2.74
CA PHE A 133 -6.89 4.82 1.75
C PHE A 133 -7.26 5.43 0.39
N ASN A 134 -7.54 6.73 0.28
CA ASN A 134 -7.69 7.38 -1.04
C ASN A 134 -6.41 7.36 -1.88
N LYS A 135 -5.27 7.20 -1.20
CA LYS A 135 -3.93 7.06 -1.78
C LYS A 135 -3.47 5.61 -1.86
N ALA A 136 -4.31 4.65 -1.49
CA ALA A 136 -3.96 3.24 -1.65
C ALA A 136 -3.70 2.91 -3.13
N TYR A 137 -2.62 2.18 -3.39
CA TYR A 137 -2.13 1.91 -4.73
C TYR A 137 -1.79 0.43 -4.95
N ASN A 138 -1.83 0.01 -6.21
CA ASN A 138 -1.47 -1.34 -6.58
C ASN A 138 0.05 -1.53 -6.61
N PRO A 139 0.56 -2.71 -6.20
CA PRO A 139 1.97 -3.05 -6.38
C PRO A 139 2.39 -3.02 -7.85
N TYR A 140 3.65 -2.67 -8.12
CA TYR A 140 4.16 -2.64 -9.51
C TYR A 140 4.13 -3.99 -10.23
N CYS A 141 4.11 -5.11 -9.50
CA CYS A 141 4.00 -6.44 -10.10
C CYS A 141 2.68 -6.67 -10.86
N VAL A 142 1.65 -5.85 -10.59
CA VAL A 142 0.40 -5.82 -11.35
C VAL A 142 0.64 -5.37 -12.79
N TYR A 143 1.54 -4.40 -12.97
CA TYR A 143 1.80 -3.77 -14.26
C TYR A 143 2.90 -4.47 -15.06
N SER A 144 3.86 -5.11 -14.38
CA SER A 144 4.93 -5.89 -15.01
C SER A 144 5.51 -6.94 -14.07
N LYS A 145 5.65 -8.18 -14.57
CA LYS A 145 6.21 -9.32 -13.81
C LYS A 145 7.69 -9.17 -13.44
N LYS A 146 8.39 -8.15 -13.97
CA LYS A 146 9.79 -7.86 -13.60
C LYS A 146 9.93 -7.39 -12.15
N TYR A 147 8.84 -6.89 -11.55
CA TYR A 147 8.86 -6.36 -10.18
C TYR A 147 8.60 -7.45 -9.14
N SER A 148 9.42 -7.43 -8.09
CA SER A 148 9.25 -8.22 -6.87
C SER A 148 8.57 -7.35 -5.82
N CYS A 149 7.30 -7.66 -5.51
CA CYS A 149 6.46 -6.84 -4.65
C CYS A 149 6.11 -7.59 -3.35
N PRO A 150 6.13 -6.92 -2.18
CA PRO A 150 5.69 -7.51 -0.92
C PRO A 150 4.28 -8.12 -0.98
N VAL A 151 4.12 -9.35 -0.51
CA VAL A 151 2.78 -9.94 -0.37
C VAL A 151 2.22 -9.45 0.96
N PRO A 152 1.03 -8.82 1.00
CA PRO A 152 0.39 -8.46 2.26
C PRO A 152 0.27 -9.68 3.17
N PRO A 153 0.76 -9.60 4.42
CA PRO A 153 0.59 -10.66 5.40
C PRO A 153 -0.89 -10.95 5.65
N SER A 154 -1.19 -12.19 6.02
CA SER A 154 -2.58 -12.66 6.20
C SER A 154 -3.32 -11.91 7.30
N GLU A 155 -2.60 -11.47 8.33
CA GLU A 155 -3.13 -10.65 9.42
C GLU A 155 -3.51 -9.23 8.98
N ASN A 156 -2.98 -8.73 7.87
CA ASN A 156 -3.35 -7.45 7.29
C ASN A 156 -4.52 -7.60 6.30
N TYR A 157 -5.55 -8.34 6.72
CA TYR A 157 -6.79 -8.48 5.98
C TYR A 157 -7.92 -7.74 6.72
N LEU A 158 -8.56 -6.79 6.04
CA LEU A 158 -9.70 -6.05 6.55
C LEU A 158 -11.01 -6.72 6.14
N GLU A 159 -11.86 -7.03 7.12
CA GLU A 159 -13.20 -7.60 6.91
C GLU A 159 -14.25 -6.58 6.44
N VAL A 160 -13.81 -5.46 5.87
CA VAL A 160 -14.65 -4.40 5.32
C VAL A 160 -14.29 -4.15 3.86
N GLU A 161 -15.19 -3.55 3.09
CA GLU A 161 -14.87 -3.10 1.73
C GLU A 161 -14.21 -1.72 1.76
N VAL A 162 -12.95 -1.63 1.35
CA VAL A 162 -12.24 -0.35 1.22
C VAL A 162 -12.43 0.21 -0.19
N THR A 163 -13.49 0.98 -0.39
CA THR A 163 -13.86 1.57 -1.70
C THR A 163 -13.14 2.91 -1.96
N ALA A 164 -11.84 2.94 -1.74
CA ALA A 164 -10.95 4.08 -1.94
C ALA A 164 -9.65 3.67 -2.63
N GLY A 165 -8.94 4.62 -3.24
CA GLY A 165 -7.65 4.35 -3.89
C GLY A 165 -7.77 3.72 -5.28
N GLU A 166 -6.74 2.97 -5.66
CA GLU A 166 -6.66 2.28 -6.96
C GLU A 166 -7.61 1.07 -7.01
N LYS A 167 -8.25 0.93 -8.16
CA LYS A 167 -9.03 -0.26 -8.56
C LYS A 167 -8.12 -1.27 -9.24
N ASP A 168 -8.69 -2.41 -9.61
CA ASP A 168 -7.94 -3.41 -10.37
C ASP A 168 -7.45 -2.85 -11.72
N PHE A 169 -6.25 -3.29 -12.10
CA PHE A 169 -5.69 -3.01 -13.42
C PHE A 169 -6.01 -4.20 -14.32
N ALA A 170 -7.24 -4.21 -14.83
CA ALA A 170 -7.64 -5.16 -15.86
C ALA A 170 -6.96 -4.78 -17.18
N HIS A 171 -6.36 -5.78 -17.82
CA HIS A 171 -5.69 -5.73 -19.12
C HIS A 171 -6.66 -6.07 -20.24
#